data_AF-A0A2R9A2S6-F1
#
_entry.id   AF-A0A2R9A2S6-F1
#
_cell.length_a   1.000
_cell.length_b   1.000
_cell.length_c   1.000
_cell.angle_alpha   90.00
_cell.angle_beta   90.00
_cell.angle_gamma   90.00
#
_symmetry.space_group_name_H-M   'P 1'
#
loop_
_entity.id
_entity.type
_entity.pdbx_description
1 polymer ?
#
loop_
_entity_poly.entity_id
_entity_poly.type
_entity_poly.pdbx_seq_one_letter_code
_entity_poly.pdbx_strand_id
1 'polypeptide(L)'
;MEEEAEKLKELQNEVEKQMNMSPPPGNAGPVIMSIEEKMEADARSIYVGNVDYGATAEELEAHFHGCGSVNRVTILCDKFSGHPKGFAYIEFSDKESVRTSLALDESLFRGRQIKVIPKRTNRPGISTTDRGFPRARYRARTTNYNSSRSRFYSGFNSRPRGRVYRSG
;
A
#
# COMPACT_ATOMS: atom_id res chain seq x y z
N MET A 1 19.32 -34.25 42.33
CA MET A 1 18.40 -35.07 41.50
C MET A 1 17.21 -34.26 40.98
N GLU A 2 16.86 -33.12 41.61
CA GLU A 2 15.86 -32.17 41.06
C GLU A 2 16.47 -31.06 40.18
N GLU A 3 17.71 -30.65 40.44
CA GLU A 3 18.40 -29.57 39.70
C GLU A 3 18.75 -29.93 38.23
N GLU A 4 18.79 -31.22 37.88
CA GLU A 4 19.07 -31.66 36.52
C GLU A 4 17.82 -31.58 35.62
N ALA A 5 16.62 -31.65 36.21
CA ALA A 5 15.35 -31.55 35.48
C ALA A 5 15.06 -30.10 35.07
N GLU A 6 15.46 -29.12 35.88
CA GLU A 6 15.28 -27.71 35.55
C GLU A 6 16.18 -27.27 34.40
N LYS A 7 17.44 -27.74 34.37
CA LYS A 7 18.37 -27.46 33.27
C LYS A 7 17.90 -28.07 31.95
N LEU A 8 17.27 -29.25 31.98
CA LEU A 8 16.67 -29.84 30.77
C LEU A 8 15.46 -29.03 30.27
N LYS A 9 14.66 -28.47 31.18
CA LYS A 9 13.48 -27.68 30.86
C LYS A 9 13.85 -26.29 30.33
N GLU A 10 14.90 -25.69 30.86
CA GLU A 10 15.44 -24.42 30.37
C GLU A 10 16.08 -24.60 28.98
N LEU A 11 16.81 -25.69 28.75
CA LEU A 11 17.29 -26.08 27.42
C LEU A 11 16.15 -26.34 26.43
N GLN A 12 15.05 -26.97 26.86
CA GLN A 12 13.86 -27.15 26.01
C GLN A 12 13.18 -25.82 25.67
N ASN A 13 13.04 -24.91 26.64
CA ASN A 13 12.50 -23.57 26.40
C ASN A 13 13.40 -22.73 25.50
N GLU A 14 14.73 -22.84 25.63
CA GLU A 14 15.71 -22.18 24.77
C GLU A 14 15.65 -22.74 23.33
N VAL A 15 15.54 -24.06 23.19
CA VAL A 15 15.39 -24.74 21.89
C VAL A 15 14.05 -24.43 21.24
N GLU A 16 12.94 -24.35 22.00
CA GLU A 16 11.64 -23.90 21.48
C GLU A 16 11.69 -22.43 21.05
N LYS A 17 12.38 -21.56 21.80
CA LYS A 17 12.60 -20.16 21.41
C LYS A 17 13.47 -20.03 20.15
N GLN A 18 14.46 -20.90 19.98
CA GLN A 18 15.29 -20.96 18.78
C GLN A 18 14.56 -21.60 17.59
N MET A 19 13.68 -22.58 17.82
CA MET A 19 12.83 -23.19 16.79
C MET A 19 11.69 -22.26 16.34
N ASN A 20 11.33 -21.25 17.14
CA ASN A 20 10.43 -20.19 16.71
C ASN A 20 11.12 -19.07 15.89
N MET A 21 12.42 -19.23 15.58
CA MET A 21 13.21 -18.32 14.74
C MET A 21 13.70 -18.96 13.43
N SER A 22 13.22 -20.14 13.04
CA SER A 22 13.48 -20.65 11.69
C SER A 22 12.39 -21.61 11.18
N PRO A 23 11.83 -21.38 9.98
CA PRO A 23 10.93 -22.36 9.35
C PRO A 23 11.71 -23.61 8.93
N PRO A 24 11.07 -24.79 8.92
CA PRO A 24 11.73 -26.06 8.62
C PRO A 24 12.35 -26.08 7.20
N PRO A 25 13.57 -26.64 7.02
CA PRO A 25 14.17 -26.79 5.71
C PRO A 25 13.61 -28.07 5.08
N GLY A 26 12.52 -27.95 4.33
CA GLY A 26 11.92 -29.16 3.77
C GLY A 26 10.61 -28.98 3.04
N ASN A 27 10.48 -27.92 2.23
CA ASN A 27 9.60 -27.92 1.05
C ASN A 27 9.83 -26.64 0.26
N ALA A 28 10.22 -26.78 -1.01
CA ALA A 28 10.42 -25.70 -1.96
C ALA A 28 9.08 -25.08 -2.42
N GLY A 29 8.36 -24.46 -1.48
CA GLY A 29 7.19 -23.62 -1.70
C GLY A 29 7.43 -22.22 -1.13
N PRO A 30 6.72 -21.18 -1.60
CA PRO A 30 6.94 -19.82 -1.11
C PRO A 30 6.66 -19.78 0.39
N VAL A 31 7.65 -19.36 1.18
CA VAL A 31 7.59 -19.20 2.63
C VAL A 31 6.33 -18.40 2.97
N ILE A 32 5.34 -19.06 3.56
CA ILE A 32 4.13 -18.40 4.06
C ILE A 32 4.56 -17.71 5.36
N MET A 33 5.19 -16.53 5.26
CA MET A 33 5.31 -15.66 6.44
C MET A 33 3.91 -15.46 7.00
N SER A 34 3.79 -15.57 8.34
CA SER A 34 2.50 -15.46 9.00
C SER A 34 1.86 -14.12 8.62
N ILE A 35 0.53 -14.08 8.56
CA ILE A 35 -0.18 -12.84 8.17
C ILE A 35 0.24 -11.70 9.12
N GLU A 36 0.45 -12.01 10.39
CA GLU A 36 0.90 -11.08 11.42
C GLU A 36 2.29 -10.51 11.15
N GLU A 37 3.27 -11.35 10.80
CA GLU A 37 4.63 -10.89 10.44
C GLU A 37 4.61 -9.98 9.22
N LYS A 38 3.82 -10.33 8.19
CA LYS A 38 3.65 -9.46 7.01
C LYS A 38 3.02 -8.13 7.38
N MET A 39 2.04 -8.13 8.27
CA MET A 39 1.40 -6.91 8.75
C MET A 39 2.38 -6.03 9.53
N GLU A 40 3.25 -6.62 10.34
CA GLU A 40 4.27 -5.88 11.08
C GLU A 40 5.40 -5.35 10.18
N ALA A 41 5.86 -6.14 9.21
CA ALA A 41 6.79 -5.68 8.18
C ALA A 41 6.15 -4.55 7.36
N ASP A 42 4.88 -4.68 6.96
CA ASP A 42 4.14 -3.64 6.25
C ASP A 42 4.00 -2.36 7.10
N ALA A 43 3.79 -2.49 8.41
CA ALA A 43 3.71 -1.34 9.31
C ALA A 43 5.06 -0.62 9.48
N ARG A 44 6.18 -1.32 9.25
CA ARG A 44 7.54 -0.77 9.22
C ARG A 44 8.03 -0.42 7.81
N SER A 45 7.14 -0.50 6.82
CA SER A 45 7.50 -0.26 5.43
C SER A 45 6.92 1.05 4.90
N ILE A 46 7.61 1.61 3.92
CA ILE A 46 7.15 2.74 3.11
C ILE A 46 6.94 2.34 1.66
N TYR A 47 6.06 3.08 1.00
CA TYR A 47 5.90 3.16 -0.43
C TYR A 47 6.64 4.39 -0.95
N VAL A 48 7.48 4.18 -1.95
CA VAL A 48 8.20 5.24 -2.67
C VAL A 48 7.72 5.24 -4.12
N GLY A 49 7.01 6.30 -4.52
CA GLY A 49 6.50 6.51 -5.87
C GLY A 49 7.32 7.51 -6.68
N ASN A 50 7.10 7.52 -8.00
CA ASN A 50 7.82 8.35 -8.96
C ASN A 50 9.35 8.13 -8.96
N VAL A 51 9.77 6.93 -8.58
CA VAL A 51 11.18 6.51 -8.62
C VAL A 51 11.63 6.40 -10.07
N ASP A 52 12.88 6.78 -10.34
CA ASP A 52 13.44 6.66 -11.68
C ASP A 52 13.52 5.21 -12.16
N TYR A 53 13.39 5.01 -13.48
CA TYR A 53 13.43 3.67 -14.07
C TYR A 53 14.82 3.03 -14.00
N GLY A 54 15.88 3.84 -13.94
CA GLY A 54 17.25 3.37 -13.77
C GLY A 54 17.69 3.22 -12.32
N ALA A 55 16.80 3.46 -11.35
CA ALA A 55 17.12 3.43 -9.93
C ALA A 55 17.50 2.02 -9.46
N THR A 56 18.58 1.92 -8.69
CA THR A 56 18.98 0.66 -8.06
C THR A 56 18.51 0.58 -6.61
N ALA A 57 18.48 -0.63 -6.06
CA ALA A 57 18.14 -0.83 -4.65
C ALA A 57 19.16 -0.13 -3.72
N GLU A 58 20.44 -0.16 -4.08
CA GLU A 58 21.53 0.47 -3.34
C GLU A 58 21.38 2.00 -3.28
N GLU A 59 20.99 2.64 -4.38
CA GLU A 59 20.75 4.10 -4.41
C GLU A 59 19.58 4.50 -3.51
N LEU A 60 18.50 3.71 -3.51
CA LEU A 60 17.36 3.93 -2.62
C LEU A 60 17.76 3.72 -1.16
N GLU A 61 18.51 2.66 -0.87
CA GLU A 61 19.01 2.38 0.47
C GLU A 61 19.87 3.55 1.00
N ALA A 62 20.81 4.04 0.19
CA ALA A 62 21.65 5.19 0.54
C ALA A 62 20.83 6.46 0.80
N HIS A 63 19.78 6.72 0.00
CA HIS A 63 18.91 7.88 0.17
C HIS A 63 18.13 7.84 1.49
N PHE A 64 17.68 6.65 1.91
CA PHE A 64 16.89 6.47 3.12
C PHE A 64 17.72 6.05 4.35
N HIS A 65 19.03 5.83 4.20
CA HIS A 65 19.94 5.45 5.28
C HIS A 65 19.95 6.48 6.42
N GLY A 66 19.81 7.78 6.10
CA GLY A 66 19.74 8.84 7.10
C GLY A 66 18.45 8.85 7.94
N CYS A 67 17.40 8.15 7.50
CA CYS A 67 16.12 8.06 8.22
C CYS A 67 16.06 6.86 9.17
N GLY A 68 16.82 5.80 8.88
CA GLY A 68 16.90 4.61 9.73
C GLY A 68 17.48 3.39 9.00
N SER A 69 17.64 2.29 9.75
CA SER A 69 18.17 1.02 9.22
C SER A 69 17.16 0.35 8.27
N VAL A 70 17.60 0.08 7.04
CA VAL A 70 16.80 -0.59 6.01
C VAL A 70 16.99 -2.10 6.11
N ASN A 71 15.90 -2.85 6.21
CA ASN A 71 15.90 -4.31 6.23
C ASN A 71 15.81 -4.89 4.81
N ARG A 72 14.96 -4.29 3.96
CA ARG A 72 14.73 -4.79 2.60
C ARG A 72 14.24 -3.70 1.65
N VAL A 73 14.79 -3.65 0.45
CA VAL A 73 14.30 -2.83 -0.66
C VAL A 73 13.69 -3.73 -1.74
N THR A 74 12.50 -3.38 -2.23
CA THR A 74 11.79 -4.11 -3.29
C THR A 74 11.30 -3.15 -4.36
N ILE A 75 11.98 -3.12 -5.52
CA ILE A 75 11.56 -2.35 -6.69
C ILE A 75 10.54 -3.18 -7.48
N LEU A 76 9.37 -2.62 -7.77
CA LEU A 76 8.34 -3.34 -8.52
C LEU A 76 8.48 -3.09 -10.02
N CYS A 77 8.79 -4.15 -10.75
CA CYS A 77 8.78 -4.17 -12.21
C CYS A 77 7.49 -4.81 -12.74
N ASP A 78 7.05 -4.35 -13.91
CA ASP A 78 5.97 -5.00 -14.63
C ASP A 78 6.41 -6.38 -15.11
N LYS A 79 5.58 -7.40 -14.87
CA LYS A 79 5.91 -8.80 -15.14
C LYS A 79 5.90 -9.14 -16.63
N PHE A 80 5.17 -8.37 -17.43
CA PHE A 80 5.03 -8.62 -18.86
C PHE A 80 6.11 -7.91 -19.67
N SER A 81 6.33 -6.62 -19.40
CA SER A 81 7.34 -5.83 -20.10
C SER A 81 8.73 -5.89 -19.46
N GLY A 82 8.85 -6.32 -18.20
CA GLY A 82 10.08 -6.24 -17.42
C GLY A 82 10.46 -4.80 -17.04
N HIS A 83 9.71 -3.80 -17.48
CA HIS A 83 10.03 -2.40 -17.24
C HIS A 83 9.67 -2.04 -15.79
N PRO A 84 10.53 -1.26 -15.09
CA PRO A 84 10.22 -0.80 -13.75
C PRO A 84 8.95 0.03 -13.76
N LYS A 85 8.08 -0.13 -12.76
CA LYS A 85 6.81 0.58 -12.71
C LYS A 85 6.92 1.98 -12.09
N GLY A 86 8.15 2.38 -11.73
CA GLY A 86 8.46 3.68 -11.12
C GLY A 86 8.06 3.77 -9.64
N PHE A 87 8.03 2.63 -8.93
CA PHE A 87 7.82 2.62 -7.49
C PHE A 87 8.54 1.46 -6.80
N ALA A 88 8.85 1.68 -5.53
CA ALA A 88 9.53 0.73 -4.68
C ALA A 88 8.86 0.65 -3.29
N TYR A 89 9.10 -0.46 -2.60
CA TYR A 89 8.81 -0.60 -1.18
C TYR A 89 10.12 -0.72 -0.42
N ILE A 90 10.22 -0.04 0.71
CA ILE A 90 11.37 -0.11 1.60
C ILE A 90 10.85 -0.53 2.97
N GLU A 91 11.38 -1.62 3.49
CA GLU A 91 11.12 -2.12 4.83
C GLU A 91 12.24 -1.66 5.76
N PHE A 92 11.88 -1.01 6.86
CA PHE A 92 12.83 -0.61 7.88
C PHE A 92 12.86 -1.59 9.06
N SER A 93 13.95 -1.55 9.83
CA SER A 93 14.06 -2.26 11.10
C SER A 93 13.05 -1.70 12.13
N ASP A 94 12.84 -0.39 12.15
CA ASP A 94 12.02 0.29 13.16
C ASP A 94 10.79 0.99 12.57
N LYS A 95 9.73 1.09 13.38
CA LYS A 95 8.51 1.85 13.02
C LYS A 95 8.75 3.36 13.03
N GLU A 96 9.75 3.83 13.78
CA GLU A 96 10.09 5.25 13.84
C GLU A 96 10.75 5.74 12.54
N SER A 97 11.54 4.89 11.89
CA SER A 97 12.16 5.14 10.58
C SER A 97 11.13 5.47 9.49
N VAL A 98 9.93 4.89 9.59
CA VAL A 98 8.80 5.23 8.71
C VAL A 98 8.42 6.70 8.88
N ARG A 99 8.36 7.20 10.12
CA ARG A 99 7.97 8.61 10.38
C ARG A 99 9.04 9.58 9.89
N THR A 100 10.31 9.30 10.12
CA THR A 100 11.42 10.13 9.64
C THR A 100 11.51 10.12 8.12
N SER A 101 11.31 8.98 7.47
CA SER A 101 11.31 8.90 6.00
C SER A 101 10.19 9.70 5.33
N LEU A 102 9.06 9.94 6.02
CA LEU A 102 8.00 10.81 5.50
C LEU A 102 8.42 12.28 5.42
N ALA A 103 9.43 12.69 6.19
CA ALA A 103 10.00 14.03 6.06
C ALA A 103 10.81 14.20 4.75
N LEU A 104 11.19 13.09 4.09
CA LEU A 104 11.81 13.08 2.76
C LEU A 104 10.80 12.98 1.62
N ASP A 105 9.51 13.16 1.89
CA ASP A 105 8.51 13.32 0.83
C ASP A 105 8.87 14.52 -0.06
N GLU A 106 8.64 14.37 -1.36
CA GLU A 106 8.98 15.35 -2.40
C GLU A 106 10.48 15.67 -2.57
N SER A 107 11.36 14.90 -1.92
CA SER A 107 12.82 15.05 -2.09
C SER A 107 13.27 14.71 -3.52
N LEU A 108 14.38 15.31 -3.95
CA LEU A 108 14.95 15.09 -5.27
C LEU A 108 15.80 13.81 -5.28
N PHE A 109 15.42 12.84 -6.11
CA PHE A 109 16.16 11.62 -6.39
C PHE A 109 16.38 11.50 -7.89
N ARG A 110 17.65 11.48 -8.34
CA ARG A 110 18.05 11.44 -9.76
C ARG A 110 17.34 12.49 -10.63
N GLY A 111 17.11 13.69 -10.08
CA GLY A 111 16.44 14.79 -10.77
C GLY A 111 14.91 14.69 -10.82
N ARG A 112 14.31 13.73 -10.11
CA ARG A 112 12.85 13.56 -10.01
C ARG A 112 12.42 13.70 -8.55
N GLN A 113 11.29 14.33 -8.31
CA GLN A 113 10.70 14.39 -6.97
C GLN A 113 10.04 13.06 -6.64
N ILE A 114 10.50 12.38 -5.59
CA ILE A 114 9.89 11.13 -5.14
C ILE A 114 8.71 11.39 -4.22
N LYS A 115 7.78 10.45 -4.18
CA LYS A 115 6.64 10.49 -3.27
C LYS A 115 6.77 9.42 -2.21
N VAL A 116 6.80 9.78 -0.94
CA VAL A 116 6.96 8.84 0.17
C VAL A 116 5.67 8.77 0.99
N ILE A 117 5.12 7.56 1.15
CA ILE A 117 3.86 7.30 1.87
C ILE A 117 4.06 6.04 2.72
N PRO A 118 3.50 5.92 3.94
CA PRO A 118 3.52 4.64 4.65
C PRO A 118 2.88 3.53 3.81
N LYS A 119 3.48 2.33 3.84
CA LYS A 119 2.95 1.19 3.09
C LYS A 119 1.60 0.79 3.67
N ARG A 120 0.65 0.52 2.78
CA ARG A 120 -0.68 0.04 3.17
C ARG A 120 -0.65 -1.46 3.40
N THR A 121 -1.07 -1.89 4.59
CA THR A 121 -1.28 -3.30 4.90
C THR A 121 -2.51 -3.82 4.16
N ASN A 122 -2.36 -4.85 3.33
CA ASN A 122 -3.50 -5.52 2.72
C ASN A 122 -4.10 -6.52 3.71
N ARG A 123 -5.14 -6.10 4.45
CA ARG A 123 -5.95 -7.05 5.23
C ARG A 123 -6.85 -7.83 4.26
N PRO A 124 -6.71 -9.16 4.15
CA PRO A 124 -7.60 -9.96 3.31
C PRO A 124 -9.04 -9.79 3.81
N GLY A 125 -9.96 -9.46 2.89
CA GLY A 125 -11.39 -9.24 3.20
C GLY A 125 -11.82 -7.78 3.43
N ILE A 126 -10.88 -6.84 3.62
CA ILE A 126 -11.18 -5.40 3.74
C ILE A 126 -10.35 -4.65 2.70
N SER A 127 -10.87 -4.57 1.47
CA SER A 127 -10.33 -3.63 0.48
C SER A 127 -10.72 -2.23 0.93
N THR A 128 -9.79 -1.61 1.62
CA THR A 128 -9.85 -0.22 2.06
C THR A 128 -9.61 0.72 0.85
N THR A 129 -9.42 0.17 -0.37
CA THR A 129 -9.61 0.91 -1.61
C THR A 129 -11.10 1.24 -1.72
N ASP A 130 -11.49 2.35 -1.11
CA ASP A 130 -12.63 3.16 -1.49
C ASP A 130 -12.46 3.62 -2.95
N ARG A 131 -12.50 2.68 -3.90
CA ARG A 131 -13.10 2.95 -5.21
C ARG A 131 -14.60 2.89 -4.98
N GLY A 132 -15.06 3.86 -4.18
CA GLY A 132 -16.45 3.97 -3.78
C GLY A 132 -17.35 3.78 -4.98
N PHE A 133 -18.37 2.96 -4.75
CA PHE A 133 -19.57 2.85 -5.58
C PHE A 133 -19.34 2.24 -6.97
N PRO A 134 -19.73 0.97 -7.21
CA PRO A 134 -20.31 0.68 -8.51
C PRO A 134 -21.42 1.72 -8.69
N ARG A 135 -21.33 2.57 -9.72
CA ARG A 135 -22.45 3.41 -10.14
C ARG A 135 -23.64 2.49 -10.28
N ALA A 136 -24.46 2.44 -9.25
CA ALA A 136 -25.75 1.80 -9.28
C ALA A 136 -26.51 2.58 -10.34
N ARG A 137 -26.50 2.05 -11.57
CA ARG A 137 -27.51 2.36 -12.56
C ARG A 137 -28.82 1.82 -11.99
N TYR A 138 -29.37 2.51 -11.01
CA TYR A 138 -30.80 2.49 -10.74
C TYR A 138 -31.45 3.14 -11.96
N ARG A 139 -31.63 2.33 -13.02
CA ARG A 139 -32.81 2.46 -13.88
C ARG A 139 -33.99 2.10 -12.99
N ALA A 140 -34.41 3.03 -12.15
CA ALA A 140 -35.73 2.97 -11.56
C ALA A 140 -36.74 3.30 -12.68
N ARG A 141 -37.19 2.25 -13.37
CA ARG A 141 -38.58 2.21 -13.83
C ARG A 141 -39.44 2.30 -12.56
N THR A 142 -40.05 3.45 -12.31
CA THR A 142 -41.24 3.48 -11.46
C THR A 142 -42.30 4.32 -12.12
N THR A 143 -43.36 3.60 -12.45
CA THR A 143 -44.67 4.04 -12.88
C THR A 143 -45.30 4.92 -11.81
N ASN A 144 -45.69 6.13 -12.22
CA ASN A 144 -46.91 6.85 -11.89
C ASN A 144 -47.75 6.32 -10.68
N TYR A 145 -47.85 7.10 -9.59
CA TYR A 145 -49.11 7.37 -8.89
C TYR A 145 -48.97 8.62 -8.01
N ASN A 146 -49.65 9.69 -8.45
CA ASN A 146 -50.43 10.63 -7.64
C ASN A 146 -49.86 11.12 -6.29
N SER A 147 -49.31 12.33 -6.25
CA SER A 147 -49.64 13.26 -5.17
C SER A 147 -49.60 14.70 -5.67
N SER A 148 -50.75 15.33 -5.58
CA SER A 148 -51.04 16.69 -5.97
C SER A 148 -50.63 17.67 -4.87
N ARG A 149 -50.23 18.88 -5.28
CA ARG A 149 -49.95 20.09 -4.48
C ARG A 149 -48.56 20.21 -3.84
N SER A 150 -47.67 20.93 -4.53
CA SER A 150 -47.47 22.34 -4.18
C SER A 150 -46.97 23.13 -5.38
N ARG A 151 -47.67 24.23 -5.68
CA ARG A 151 -47.26 25.27 -6.62
C ARG A 151 -46.48 26.29 -5.81
N PHE A 152 -45.22 26.53 -6.16
CA PHE A 152 -44.66 27.87 -6.09
C PHE A 152 -44.00 28.16 -7.44
N TYR A 153 -44.58 29.13 -8.14
CA TYR A 153 -44.14 29.62 -9.43
C TYR A 153 -43.16 30.78 -9.17
N SER A 154 -41.93 30.61 -9.63
CA SER A 154 -40.98 31.66 -10.01
C SER A 154 -40.06 30.95 -11.01
N GLY A 155 -40.04 31.22 -12.30
CA GLY A 155 -40.46 32.39 -13.05
C GLY A 155 -39.55 32.39 -14.27
N PHE A 156 -40.17 32.26 -15.45
CA PHE A 156 -39.70 32.82 -16.72
C PHE A 156 -38.49 32.21 -17.44
N ASN A 157 -38.82 31.31 -18.38
CA ASN A 157 -38.58 31.38 -19.84
C ASN A 157 -37.16 31.51 -20.46
N SER A 158 -36.99 30.66 -21.48
CA SER A 158 -36.17 30.79 -22.71
C SER A 158 -34.69 30.42 -22.59
N ARG A 159 -34.04 29.66 -23.48
CA ARG A 159 -34.30 29.02 -24.78
C ARG A 159 -33.08 28.13 -25.09
N PRO A 160 -33.19 27.03 -25.85
CA PRO A 160 -32.04 26.30 -26.35
C PRO A 160 -31.46 27.03 -27.58
N ARG A 161 -30.13 27.19 -27.67
CA ARG A 161 -29.47 27.59 -28.93
C ARG A 161 -28.46 26.53 -29.35
N GLY A 162 -28.76 25.90 -30.48
CA GLY A 162 -27.81 25.09 -31.24
C GLY A 162 -26.86 25.94 -32.08
N ARG A 163 -25.69 25.33 -32.34
CA ARG A 163 -24.86 25.28 -33.56
C ARG A 163 -24.68 26.56 -34.40
N VAL A 164 -23.42 26.99 -34.56
CA VAL A 164 -22.90 27.60 -35.81
C VAL A 164 -21.43 27.19 -36.03
N TYR A 165 -21.10 26.72 -37.24
CA TYR A 165 -19.75 26.56 -37.81
C TYR A 165 -19.12 27.92 -38.07
N ARG A 166 -17.80 28.09 -37.87
CA ARG A 166 -17.06 29.13 -38.61
C ARG A 166 -15.63 28.69 -38.89
N SER A 167 -15.34 28.68 -40.19
CA SER A 167 -14.05 28.56 -40.85
C SER A 167 -13.12 29.73 -40.54
N GLY A 168 -11.82 29.43 -40.52
CA GLY A 168 -10.69 30.34 -40.64
C GLY A 168 -9.56 29.57 -41.29
#